data_AF-A0A9D3P888-F1
#
_entry.id   AF-A0A9D3P888-F1
#
_cell.length_a   1.000
_cell.length_b   1.000
_cell.length_c   1.000
_cell.angle_alpha   90.00
_cell.angle_beta   90.00
_cell.angle_gamma   90.00
#
_symmetry.space_group_name_H-M   'P 1'
#
loop_
_entity.id
_entity.type
_entity.pdbx_description
1 polymer ?
#
loop_
_entity_poly.entity_id
_entity_poly.type
_entity_poly.pdbx_seq_one_letter_code
_entity_poly.pdbx_strand_id
1 'polypeptide(L)'
;MVPFQEVLSEVRKVLQEAKLLPSLLTQLVEAQIFSAQYYQSFFAENLSDADVDVDDLARRLALPVWEKWDASKVIFSSVLMENEPENPGLSSSKLSNVL
;
A
#
# COMPACT_ATOMS: atom_id res chain seq x y z
N MET A 1 -14.47 4.04 14.37
CA MET A 1 -14.15 2.98 13.39
C MET A 1 -14.29 3.59 12.01
N VAL A 2 -13.31 3.39 11.13
CA VAL A 2 -13.39 3.89 9.75
C VAL A 2 -14.49 3.14 8.98
N PRO A 3 -15.25 3.77 8.09
CA PRO A 3 -16.19 3.08 7.21
C PRO A 3 -15.49 2.11 6.24
N PHE A 4 -16.10 0.95 6.01
CA PHE A 4 -15.54 -0.06 5.09
C PHE A 4 -15.35 0.48 3.66
N GLN A 5 -16.28 1.32 3.17
CA GLN A 5 -16.19 1.90 1.83
C GLN A 5 -15.01 2.87 1.68
N GLU A 6 -14.63 3.56 2.77
CA GLU A 6 -13.44 4.41 2.79
C GLU A 6 -12.19 3.53 2.68
N VAL A 7 -12.12 2.44 3.45
CA VAL A 7 -11.00 1.48 3.38
C VAL A 7 -10.89 0.85 2.00
N LEU A 8 -12.00 0.39 1.40
CA LEU A 8 -11.99 -0.17 0.06
C LEU A 8 -11.46 0.83 -0.98
N SER A 9 -11.85 2.10 -0.85
CA SER A 9 -11.37 3.17 -1.74
C SER A 9 -9.88 3.43 -1.55
N GLU A 10 -9.39 3.40 -0.32
CA GLU A 10 -7.97 3.62 0.00
C GLU A 10 -7.10 2.44 -0.44
N VAL A 11 -7.55 1.19 -0.22
CA VAL A 11 -6.88 -0.02 -0.74
C VAL A 11 -6.78 0.05 -2.26
N ARG A 12 -7.87 0.41 -2.96
CA ARG A 12 -7.84 0.57 -4.42
C ARG A 12 -6.79 1.58 -4.85
N LYS A 13 -6.77 2.76 -4.20
CA LYS A 13 -5.80 3.82 -4.51
C LYS A 13 -4.36 3.34 -4.32
N VAL A 14 -4.06 2.69 -3.19
CA VAL A 14 -2.73 2.15 -2.91
C VAL A 14 -2.33 1.11 -3.95
N LEU A 15 -3.23 0.21 -4.35
CA LEU A 15 -2.95 -0.78 -5.38
C LEU A 15 -2.70 -0.15 -6.77
N GLN A 16 -3.38 0.95 -7.10
CA GLN A 16 -3.17 1.69 -8.35
C GLN A 16 -1.82 2.44 -8.36
N GLU A 17 -1.39 2.93 -7.20
CA GLU A 17 -0.14 3.69 -7.06
C GLU A 17 1.07 2.79 -6.77
N ALA A 18 0.84 1.60 -6.22
CA ALA A 18 1.88 0.65 -5.89
C ALA A 18 2.50 0.03 -7.15
N LYS A 19 3.68 0.52 -7.50
CA LYS A 19 4.51 -0.08 -8.57
C LYS A 19 5.04 -1.47 -8.21
N LEU A 20 5.00 -1.84 -6.91
CA LEU A 20 5.55 -3.07 -6.36
C LEU A 20 4.48 -3.83 -5.55
N LEU A 21 3.44 -4.30 -6.24
CA LEU A 21 2.36 -5.09 -5.63
C LEU A 21 2.87 -6.28 -4.78
N PRO A 22 3.89 -7.06 -5.20
CA PRO A 22 4.43 -8.15 -4.37
C PRO A 22 5.01 -7.68 -3.03
N SER A 23 5.63 -6.50 -3.00
CA SER A 23 6.19 -5.91 -1.77
C SER A 23 5.09 -5.55 -0.79
N LEU A 24 4.05 -4.85 -1.27
CA LEU A 24 2.89 -4.48 -0.45
C LEU A 24 2.24 -5.72 0.18
N LEU A 25 1.98 -6.75 -0.63
CA LEU A 25 1.33 -7.96 -0.13
C LEU A 25 2.21 -8.70 0.89
N THR A 26 3.53 -8.72 0.68
CA THR A 26 4.48 -9.32 1.64
C THR A 26 4.43 -8.61 2.99
N GLN A 27 4.47 -7.26 2.99
CA GLN A 27 4.39 -6.48 4.23
C GLN A 27 3.08 -6.71 4.99
N LEU A 28 1.95 -6.86 4.27
CA LEU A 28 0.66 -7.17 4.87
C LEU A 28 0.63 -8.57 5.53
N VAL A 29 1.30 -9.56 4.95
CA VAL A 29 1.45 -10.90 5.55
C VAL A 29 2.34 -10.87 6.78
N GLU A 30 3.48 -10.18 6.71
CA GLU A 30 4.43 -10.06 7.82
C GLU A 30 3.81 -9.36 9.03
N ALA A 31 2.99 -8.33 8.78
CA ALA A 31 2.20 -7.66 9.80
C ALA A 31 0.97 -8.47 10.27
N GLN A 32 0.82 -9.70 9.77
CA GLN A 32 -0.29 -10.60 10.06
C GLN A 32 -1.66 -9.98 9.75
N ILE A 33 -1.77 -9.08 8.77
CA ILE A 33 -3.06 -8.53 8.35
C ILE A 33 -3.96 -9.67 7.85
N PHE A 34 -3.38 -10.57 7.07
CA PHE A 34 -3.97 -11.84 6.65
C PHE A 34 -2.91 -12.95 6.67
N SER A 35 -3.36 -14.20 6.56
CA SER A 35 -2.47 -15.37 6.64
C SER A 35 -1.64 -15.56 5.37
N ALA A 36 -0.49 -16.22 5.50
CA ALA A 36 0.31 -16.64 4.36
C ALA A 36 -0.47 -17.58 3.41
N GLN A 37 -1.42 -18.37 3.94
CA GLN A 37 -2.29 -19.21 3.10
C GLN A 37 -3.21 -18.37 2.21
N TYR A 38 -3.76 -17.28 2.75
CA TYR A 38 -4.54 -16.30 1.98
C TYR A 38 -3.69 -15.61 0.92
N TYR A 39 -2.42 -15.31 1.23
CA TYR A 39 -1.47 -14.78 0.26
C TYR A 39 -1.20 -15.75 -0.91
N GLN A 40 -1.04 -17.04 -0.62
CA GLN A 40 -0.77 -18.06 -1.64
C GLN A 40 -1.94 -18.27 -2.62
N SER A 41 -3.20 -18.03 -2.21
CA SER A 41 -4.32 -18.14 -3.14
C SER A 41 -4.27 -17.13 -4.29
N PHE A 42 -3.62 -15.98 -4.10
CA PHE A 42 -3.45 -15.00 -5.18
C PHE A 42 -2.52 -15.50 -6.30
N PHE A 43 -1.51 -16.30 -5.98
CA PHE A 43 -0.57 -16.82 -6.98
C PHE A 43 -1.07 -18.07 -7.70
N ALA A 44 -1.92 -18.85 -7.03
CA ALA A 44 -2.56 -20.03 -7.64
C ALA A 44 -3.47 -19.66 -8.83
N GLU A 45 -3.94 -18.42 -8.89
CA GLU A 45 -4.84 -17.92 -9.93
C GLU A 45 -4.10 -17.34 -11.17
N ASN A 46 -2.77 -17.47 -11.28
CA ASN A 46 -1.97 -16.91 -12.38
C ASN A 46 -2.21 -15.40 -12.59
N LEU A 47 -2.01 -14.61 -11.53
CA LEU A 47 -1.83 -13.16 -11.63
C LEU A 47 -0.52 -12.85 -12.37
N SER A 48 -0.53 -13.03 -13.69
CA SER A 48 0.45 -12.41 -14.57
C SER A 48 0.34 -10.89 -14.38
N ASP A 49 1.46 -10.21 -14.16
CA ASP A 49 1.56 -8.77 -13.86
C ASP A 49 0.74 -7.86 -14.80
N ALA A 50 0.37 -8.36 -16.00
CA ALA A 50 -0.40 -7.63 -17.00
C ALA A 50 -1.93 -7.67 -16.82
N ASP A 51 -2.49 -8.63 -16.09
CA ASP A 51 -3.94 -8.90 -16.02
C ASP A 51 -4.52 -8.87 -14.60
N VAL A 52 -3.79 -8.33 -13.62
CA VAL A 52 -4.29 -8.21 -12.25
C VAL A 52 -5.44 -7.19 -12.21
N ASP A 53 -6.66 -7.68 -12.01
CA ASP A 53 -7.83 -6.83 -11.75
C ASP A 53 -7.69 -6.18 -10.36
N VAL A 54 -7.27 -4.91 -10.37
CA VAL A 54 -7.07 -4.08 -9.17
C VAL A 54 -8.35 -3.99 -8.35
N ASP A 55 -9.53 -3.96 -8.98
CA ASP A 55 -10.80 -3.87 -8.28
C ASP A 55 -11.14 -5.17 -7.55
N ASP A 56 -10.89 -6.31 -8.19
CA ASP A 56 -11.07 -7.61 -7.54
C ASP A 56 -10.10 -7.77 -6.36
N LEU A 57 -8.83 -7.43 -6.56
CA LEU A 57 -7.84 -7.48 -5.50
C LEU A 57 -8.18 -6.53 -4.35
N ALA A 58 -8.65 -5.32 -4.64
CA ALA A 58 -9.09 -4.37 -3.62
C ALA A 58 -10.24 -4.96 -2.78
N ARG A 59 -11.23 -5.61 -3.40
CA ARG A 59 -12.35 -6.24 -2.67
C ARG A 59 -11.86 -7.38 -1.77
N ARG A 60 -10.91 -8.20 -2.25
CA ARG A 60 -10.32 -9.30 -1.47
C ARG A 60 -9.49 -8.77 -0.29
N LEU A 61 -8.75 -7.68 -0.46
CA LEU A 61 -7.91 -7.12 0.61
C LEU A 61 -8.68 -6.24 1.59
N ALA A 62 -9.78 -5.61 1.17
CA ALA A 62 -10.47 -4.60 1.98
C ALA A 62 -10.98 -5.12 3.32
N LEU A 63 -11.47 -6.36 3.40
CA LEU A 63 -11.97 -6.92 4.65
C LEU A 63 -10.87 -7.12 5.70
N PRO A 64 -9.79 -7.90 5.45
CA PRO A 64 -8.72 -8.07 6.44
C PRO A 64 -8.02 -6.75 6.78
N VAL A 65 -7.90 -5.83 5.83
CA VAL A 65 -7.38 -4.48 6.06
C VAL A 65 -8.30 -3.68 6.99
N TRP A 66 -9.61 -3.73 6.77
CA TRP A 66 -10.58 -3.00 7.61
C TRP A 66 -10.60 -3.53 9.05
N GLU A 67 -10.52 -4.86 9.21
CA GLU A 67 -10.44 -5.50 10.53
C GLU A 67 -9.18 -5.09 11.31
N LYS A 68 -8.09 -4.74 10.60
CA LYS A 68 -6.79 -4.37 11.18
C LYS A 68 -6.31 -3.00 10.71
N TRP A 69 -7.26 -2.07 10.59
CA TRP A 69 -7.05 -0.78 9.93
C TRP A 69 -5.86 0.02 10.44
N ASP A 70 -5.67 0.08 11.75
CA ASP A 70 -4.60 0.87 12.34
C ASP A 70 -3.21 0.33 11.98
N ALA A 71 -3.04 -0.99 11.89
CA ALA A 71 -1.80 -1.60 11.43
C ALA A 71 -1.62 -1.45 9.90
N SER A 72 -2.69 -1.62 9.13
CA SER A 72 -2.63 -1.49 7.67
C SER A 72 -2.28 -0.07 7.19
N LYS A 73 -2.79 0.97 7.86
CA LYS A 73 -2.47 2.37 7.51
C LYS A 73 -0.99 2.69 7.58
N VAL A 74 -0.27 2.12 8.55
CA VAL A 74 1.19 2.33 8.69
C VAL A 74 1.92 1.80 7.46
N ILE A 75 1.52 0.61 6.99
CA ILE A 75 2.09 -0.04 5.81
C ILE A 75 1.76 0.77 4.55
N PHE A 76 0.51 1.18 4.38
CA PHE A 76 0.10 1.99 3.21
C PHE A 76 0.84 3.31 3.15
N SER A 77 1.01 3.99 4.29
CA SER A 77 1.78 5.24 4.35
C SER A 77 3.22 5.03 3.91
N SER A 78 3.86 3.94 4.34
CA SER A 78 5.24 3.61 3.93
C SER A 78 5.35 3.38 2.43
N VAL A 79 4.44 2.58 1.85
CA VAL A 79 4.43 2.26 0.42
C VAL A 79 4.20 3.50 -0.44
N LEU A 80 3.30 4.40 -0.01
CA LEU A 80 3.03 5.65 -0.74
C LEU A 80 4.23 6.60 -0.71
N MET A 81 4.94 6.70 0.43
CA MET A 81 6.15 7.52 0.54
C MET A 81 7.33 7.00 -0.28
N GLU A 82 7.46 5.68 -0.44
CA GLU A 82 8.49 5.07 -1.31
C GLU A 82 8.22 5.27 -2.81
N ASN A 83 6.97 5.54 -3.21
CA ASN A 83 6.59 5.74 -4.61
C ASN A 83 6.56 7.21 -5.04
N GLU A 84 6.69 8.16 -4.11
CA GLU A 84 6.88 9.57 -4.44
C GLU A 84 8.29 9.74 -5.05
N PRO A 85 8.44 10.25 -6.29
CA PRO A 85 9.76 10.57 -6.80
C PRO A 85 10.32 11.65 -5.88
N GLU A 86 11.49 11.39 -5.26
CA GLU A 86 12.30 12.42 -4.62
C GLU A 86 12.33 13.63 -5.55
N ASN A 87 11.55 14.66 -5.22
CA ASN A 87 11.69 15.95 -5.83
C ASN A 87 12.73 16.66 -4.96
N PRO A 88 13.99 16.85 -5.40
CA PRO A 88 14.98 17.62 -4.65
C PRO A 88 14.64 19.12 -4.79
N GLY A 89 13.44 19.49 -4.38
CA GLY A 89 13.01 20.86 -4.22
C GLY A 89 13.03 21.18 -2.75
N LEU A 90 14.01 22.02 -2.35
CA LEU A 90 14.07 22.75 -1.09
C LEU A 90 14.98 22.17 0.01
N SER A 91 16.30 22.37 -0.16
CA SER A 91 17.15 22.74 0.98
C SER A 91 18.33 23.58 0.53
N SER A 92 18.19 24.90 0.60
CA SER A 92 19.25 25.72 1.16
C SER A 92 18.65 27.02 1.66
N SER A 93 18.43 27.01 2.98
CA SER A 93 18.01 28.13 3.77
C SER A 93 18.92 29.33 3.51
N LYS A 94 18.28 30.44 3.15
CA LYS A 94 18.72 31.79 3.49
C LYS A 94 19.21 31.80 4.95
N LEU A 95 20.42 32.28 5.21
CA LEU A 95 20.88 33.04 6.39
C LEU A 95 22.41 33.26 6.24
N SER A 96 22.86 34.39 5.73
CA SER A 96 23.25 35.61 6.48
C SER A 96 24.63 35.53 7.14
N ASN A 97 25.45 36.53 6.82
CA ASN A 97 26.63 37.04 7.57
C ASN A 97 27.88 36.17 7.68
N VAL A 98 28.91 36.55 6.90
CA VAL A 98 30.27 36.68 7.45
C VAL A 98 30.82 38.01 6.96
N LEU A 99 31.22 38.84 7.94
CA LEU A 99 31.97 40.10 7.81
C LEU A 99 33.33 39.89 7.11
#